data_AF-D8J7D1-F1
#
_entry.id   AF-D8J7D1-F1
#
_cell.length_a   1.000
_cell.length_b   1.000
_cell.length_c   1.000
_cell.angle_alpha   90.00
_cell.angle_beta   90.00
_cell.angle_gamma   90.00
#
_symmetry.space_group_name_H-M   'P 1'
#
loop_
_entity.id
_entity.type
_entity.pdbx_description
1 polymer ?
#
loop_
_entity_poly.entity_id
_entity_poly.type
_entity_poly.pdbx_seq_one_letter_code
_entity_poly.pdbx_strand_id
1 'polypeptide(L)'
;MSIRLPPVRQRQVSERRRKREGRYARGIRILTDDAEVDNCEIYGWPNQAISIGASSTVVSPHIHHIYGHDCMMVGAGYVIDVINGHPTIELSYFNATRHSVNGFGYPTCGYTLEDCLFGPTTYSRAVDMHCLAENGGGDDLTAGGRVEVRRCTFAFTHSIKDNNCQAIAFRGYPDDEYVTENNRFLHDIEPGFENPANTSYQPVPYRQINLGSGTWSGWYASDNQYGVSETHESGVGAPVNLDDPMDGKPLLSEERRRALRAALRSLESQG
;
A
#
# COMPACT_ATOMS: atom_id res chain seq x y z
N MET A 1 18.36 26.84 11.47
CA MET A 1 17.79 27.24 10.17
C MET A 1 16.40 26.62 10.10
N SER A 2 15.34 27.42 10.27
CA SER A 2 13.95 26.92 10.35
C SER A 2 13.39 26.78 8.93
N ILE A 3 13.12 25.55 8.52
CA ILE A 3 12.42 25.26 7.25
C ILE A 3 10.93 25.43 7.53
N ARG A 4 10.33 26.52 7.02
CA ARG A 4 8.86 26.67 7.01
C ARG A 4 8.30 25.88 5.83
N LEU A 5 7.51 24.85 6.14
CA LEU A 5 6.70 24.16 5.14
C LEU A 5 5.53 25.06 4.70
N PRO A 6 5.07 24.95 3.45
CA PRO A 6 3.81 25.56 3.04
C PRO A 6 2.67 24.95 3.87
N PRO A 7 1.69 25.75 4.32
CA PRO A 7 0.62 25.24 5.15
C PRO A 7 -0.17 24.17 4.39
N VAL A 8 -0.29 22.98 4.98
CA VAL A 8 -1.36 22.04 4.61
C VAL A 8 -2.65 22.85 4.75
N ARG A 9 -3.28 23.19 3.62
CA ARG A 9 -4.39 24.15 3.62
C ARG A 9 -5.45 23.60 4.57
N GLN A 10 -5.81 24.32 5.64
CA GLN A 10 -6.82 23.91 6.63
C GLN A 10 -8.12 23.40 5.98
N ARG A 11 -8.44 23.91 4.79
CA ARG A 11 -9.54 23.45 3.92
C ARG A 11 -9.45 21.97 3.52
N GLN A 12 -8.26 21.44 3.23
CA GLN A 12 -8.08 20.01 2.91
C GLN A 12 -8.32 19.12 4.13
N VAL A 13 -7.88 19.55 5.32
CA VAL A 13 -8.11 18.82 6.58
C VAL A 13 -9.59 18.83 6.94
N SER A 14 -10.27 19.97 6.83
CA SER A 14 -11.72 20.07 7.11
C SER A 14 -12.58 19.35 6.08
N GLU A 15 -12.22 19.35 4.79
CA GLU A 15 -12.90 18.55 3.77
C GLU A 15 -12.70 17.04 3.98
N ARG A 16 -11.49 16.60 4.37
CA ARG A 16 -11.23 15.20 4.75
C ARG A 16 -12.03 14.82 6.00
N ARG A 17 -12.11 15.69 7.03
CA ARG A 17 -12.93 15.47 8.23
C ARG A 17 -14.44 15.43 7.93
N ARG A 18 -14.96 16.33 7.10
CA ARG A 18 -16.37 16.32 6.68
C ARG A 18 -16.70 15.09 5.85
N LYS A 19 -15.79 14.65 4.97
CA LYS A 19 -15.93 13.35 4.32
C LYS A 19 -16.01 12.27 5.41
N ARG A 20 -15.13 12.32 6.43
CA ARG A 20 -15.08 11.47 7.65
C ARG A 20 -16.31 11.52 8.58
N GLU A 21 -17.26 12.41 8.30
CA GLU A 21 -18.56 12.46 8.98
C GLU A 21 -19.70 11.87 8.12
N GLY A 22 -19.44 11.57 6.84
CA GLY A 22 -20.37 10.87 5.95
C GLY A 22 -20.60 9.42 6.40
N ARG A 23 -21.74 8.83 6.03
CA ARG A 23 -22.05 7.42 6.37
C ARG A 23 -21.00 6.51 5.73
N TYR A 24 -20.17 5.88 6.56
CA TYR A 24 -19.18 4.93 6.12
C TYR A 24 -19.65 3.51 6.32
N ALA A 25 -19.81 2.77 5.23
CA ALA A 25 -19.77 1.33 5.30
C ALA A 25 -18.31 0.92 5.59
N ARG A 26 -18.12 0.32 6.76
CA ARG A 26 -16.93 -0.46 7.11
C ARG A 26 -17.34 -1.92 7.21
N GLY A 27 -16.45 -2.84 6.87
CA GLY A 27 -16.71 -4.26 7.05
C GLY A 27 -16.46 -4.68 8.48
N ILE A 28 -15.25 -5.17 8.75
CA ILE A 28 -14.82 -5.72 10.03
C ILE A 28 -14.04 -4.63 10.80
N ARG A 29 -14.34 -4.48 12.09
CA ARG A 29 -13.56 -3.63 13.00
C ARG A 29 -12.97 -4.48 14.11
N ILE A 30 -11.64 -4.52 14.18
CA ILE A 30 -10.89 -5.31 15.15
C ILE A 30 -10.34 -4.38 16.24
N LEU A 31 -10.67 -4.68 17.49
CA LEU A 31 -10.28 -3.91 18.68
C LEU A 31 -9.65 -4.81 19.76
N THR A 32 -9.18 -6.00 19.38
CA THR A 32 -8.51 -6.96 20.25
C THR A 32 -7.36 -7.63 19.51
N ASP A 33 -6.35 -8.10 20.23
CA ASP A 33 -5.21 -8.84 19.68
C ASP A 33 -5.57 -10.29 19.32
N ASP A 34 -6.53 -10.89 20.01
CA ASP A 34 -6.98 -12.26 19.80
C ASP A 34 -8.01 -12.34 18.68
N ALA A 35 -7.59 -11.92 17.48
CA ALA A 35 -8.40 -11.91 16.28
C ALA A 35 -7.60 -12.37 15.06
N GLU A 36 -8.22 -13.26 14.29
CA GLU A 36 -7.70 -13.83 13.05
C GLU A 36 -8.71 -13.61 11.93
N VAL A 37 -8.25 -13.18 10.76
CA VAL A 37 -9.04 -13.16 9.52
C VAL A 37 -8.32 -14.00 8.49
N ASP A 38 -8.82 -15.23 8.30
CA ASP A 38 -8.23 -16.22 7.40
C ASP A 38 -9.16 -16.59 6.25
N ASN A 39 -8.59 -16.84 5.08
CA ASN A 39 -9.23 -17.46 3.91
C ASN A 39 -10.57 -16.80 3.48
N CYS A 40 -10.61 -15.47 3.57
CA CYS A 40 -11.79 -14.67 3.26
C CYS A 40 -11.64 -13.90 1.94
N GLU A 41 -12.72 -13.81 1.16
CA GLU A 41 -12.85 -12.82 0.09
C GLU A 41 -13.47 -11.53 0.66
N ILE A 42 -12.80 -10.40 0.47
CA ILE A 42 -13.11 -9.11 1.09
C ILE A 42 -13.19 -8.03 0.00
N TYR A 43 -14.39 -7.59 -0.36
CA TYR A 43 -14.53 -6.73 -1.53
C TYR A 43 -15.62 -5.66 -1.47
N GLY A 44 -15.46 -4.63 -2.32
CA GLY A 44 -16.48 -3.61 -2.59
C GLY A 44 -16.72 -2.59 -1.47
N TRP A 45 -15.85 -2.56 -0.46
CA TRP A 45 -16.01 -1.65 0.67
C TRP A 45 -15.60 -0.22 0.29
N PRO A 46 -16.48 0.78 0.48
CA PRO A 46 -16.21 2.15 0.07
C PRO A 46 -15.20 2.85 0.98
N ASN A 47 -15.12 2.49 2.27
CA ASN A 47 -14.19 3.13 3.19
C ASN A 47 -13.05 2.21 3.58
N GLN A 48 -13.34 1.25 4.46
CA GLN A 48 -12.39 0.35 5.09
C GLN A 48 -13.06 -1.02 5.13
N ALA A 49 -12.47 -2.04 4.50
CA ALA A 49 -13.01 -3.38 4.59
C ALA A 49 -12.69 -4.00 5.96
N ILE A 50 -11.45 -3.85 6.42
CA ILE A 50 -10.97 -4.24 7.74
C ILE A 50 -10.32 -3.01 8.37
N SER A 51 -10.76 -2.62 9.57
CA SER A 51 -10.18 -1.53 10.35
C SER A 51 -9.61 -2.08 11.66
N ILE A 52 -8.35 -1.75 11.95
CA ILE A 52 -7.60 -2.32 13.08
C ILE A 52 -7.28 -1.21 14.07
N GLY A 53 -7.66 -1.43 15.33
CA GLY A 53 -7.41 -0.52 16.42
C GLY A 53 -8.24 0.77 16.40
N ALA A 54 -7.81 1.69 17.25
CA ALA A 54 -8.34 3.04 17.38
C ALA A 54 -7.26 3.96 17.99
N SER A 55 -7.55 5.26 18.10
CA SER A 55 -6.60 6.22 18.69
C SER A 55 -6.10 5.81 20.09
N SER A 56 -6.95 5.17 20.90
CA SER A 56 -6.62 4.69 22.25
C SER A 56 -6.56 3.16 22.36
N THR A 57 -6.57 2.44 21.23
CA THR A 57 -6.64 0.98 21.19
C THR A 57 -5.60 0.48 20.21
N VAL A 58 -4.47 0.02 20.73
CA VAL A 58 -3.35 -0.55 19.99
C VAL A 58 -3.57 -2.06 19.95
N VAL A 59 -3.78 -2.64 18.78
CA VAL A 59 -4.00 -4.09 18.63
C VAL A 59 -3.35 -4.64 17.36
N SER A 60 -2.85 -5.87 17.44
CA SER A 60 -2.03 -6.52 16.42
C SER A 60 -2.61 -7.88 16.03
N PRO A 61 -3.76 -7.93 15.34
CA PRO A 61 -4.36 -9.19 14.87
C PRO A 61 -3.53 -9.82 13.75
N HIS A 62 -3.86 -11.07 13.43
CA HIS A 62 -3.30 -11.80 12.29
C HIS A 62 -4.31 -11.86 11.14
N ILE A 63 -3.86 -11.54 9.93
CA ILE A 63 -4.71 -11.53 8.72
C ILE A 63 -3.97 -12.27 7.62
N HIS A 64 -4.56 -13.33 7.08
CA HIS A 64 -3.85 -14.12 6.06
C HIS A 64 -4.78 -14.86 5.10
N HIS A 65 -4.21 -15.30 3.98
CA HIS A 65 -4.95 -15.94 2.88
C HIS A 65 -6.20 -15.19 2.41
N ILE A 66 -6.23 -13.86 2.55
CA ILE A 66 -7.39 -13.10 2.11
C ILE A 66 -7.27 -12.72 0.63
N TYR A 67 -8.42 -12.58 -0.03
CA TYR A 67 -8.53 -11.95 -1.33
C TYR A 67 -9.25 -10.59 -1.21
N GLY A 68 -8.49 -9.50 -1.22
CA GLY A 68 -9.00 -8.13 -1.08
C GLY A 68 -9.18 -7.41 -2.42
N HIS A 69 -10.40 -7.04 -2.82
CA HIS A 69 -10.58 -6.37 -4.12
C HIS A 69 -11.75 -5.38 -4.27
N ASP A 70 -11.74 -4.61 -5.37
CA ASP A 70 -12.75 -3.60 -5.73
C ASP A 70 -13.00 -2.50 -4.68
N CYS A 71 -12.04 -2.25 -3.80
CA CYS A 71 -12.07 -1.18 -2.81
C CYS A 71 -11.43 0.09 -3.40
N MET A 72 -12.06 0.75 -4.38
CA MET A 72 -11.45 1.86 -5.17
C MET A 72 -12.01 3.28 -4.89
N MET A 73 -12.74 3.50 -3.80
CA MET A 73 -13.34 4.81 -3.55
C MET A 73 -12.28 5.93 -3.45
N VAL A 74 -12.48 7.02 -4.19
CA VAL A 74 -11.56 8.15 -4.20
C VAL A 74 -11.48 8.85 -2.84
N GLY A 75 -10.29 8.86 -2.25
CA GLY A 75 -10.03 9.45 -0.94
C GLY A 75 -10.31 8.53 0.24
N ALA A 76 -10.70 7.28 -0.02
CA ALA A 76 -10.82 6.18 0.94
C ALA A 76 -10.43 4.86 0.23
N GLY A 77 -11.22 3.80 0.35
CA GLY A 77 -11.05 2.56 -0.39
C GLY A 77 -9.86 1.74 0.10
N TYR A 78 -9.87 1.41 1.38
CA TYR A 78 -8.86 0.60 2.04
C TYR A 78 -9.37 -0.83 2.22
N VAL A 79 -8.59 -1.83 1.80
CA VAL A 79 -8.91 -3.20 2.22
C VAL A 79 -8.58 -3.34 3.70
N ILE A 80 -7.36 -3.00 4.09
CA ILE A 80 -6.92 -2.97 5.48
C ILE A 80 -6.52 -1.54 5.85
N ASP A 81 -7.11 -1.00 6.92
CA ASP A 81 -6.76 0.29 7.51
C ASP A 81 -6.32 0.11 8.95
N VAL A 82 -5.00 0.20 9.17
CA VAL A 82 -4.39 0.16 10.49
C VAL A 82 -4.49 1.55 11.09
N ILE A 83 -5.41 1.70 12.04
CA ILE A 83 -5.49 2.93 12.83
C ILE A 83 -4.37 2.90 13.86
N ASN A 84 -4.21 1.79 14.59
CA ASN A 84 -3.17 1.65 15.58
C ASN A 84 -2.87 0.17 15.88
N GLY A 85 -1.62 -0.13 16.27
CA GLY A 85 -1.09 -1.50 16.42
C GLY A 85 -0.23 -1.92 15.25
N HIS A 86 0.20 -3.18 15.26
CA HIS A 86 1.14 -3.75 14.30
C HIS A 86 0.68 -5.16 13.87
N PRO A 87 -0.36 -5.28 13.03
CA PRO A 87 -0.83 -6.56 12.54
C PRO A 87 0.19 -7.23 11.61
N THR A 88 0.17 -8.56 11.60
CA THR A 88 0.81 -9.36 10.55
C THR A 88 -0.22 -9.65 9.46
N ILE A 89 0.14 -9.34 8.22
CA ILE A 89 -0.68 -9.53 7.04
C ILE A 89 0.13 -10.37 6.05
N GLU A 90 -0.28 -11.62 5.82
CA GLU A 90 0.53 -12.52 5.00
C GLU A 90 -0.25 -13.36 4.00
N LEU A 91 0.45 -13.89 2.99
CA LEU A 91 -0.09 -14.86 2.03
C LEU A 91 -1.40 -14.38 1.35
N SER A 92 -1.54 -13.07 1.19
CA SER A 92 -2.79 -12.43 0.78
C SER A 92 -2.68 -11.83 -0.61
N TYR A 93 -3.79 -11.81 -1.34
CA TYR A 93 -3.88 -11.24 -2.67
C TYR A 93 -4.76 -9.99 -2.67
N PHE A 94 -4.25 -8.89 -3.23
CA PHE A 94 -4.98 -7.64 -3.35
C PHE A 94 -5.06 -7.19 -4.80
N ASN A 95 -6.23 -6.77 -5.28
CA ASN A 95 -6.36 -6.27 -6.66
C ASN A 95 -7.50 -5.25 -6.77
N ALA A 96 -7.43 -4.33 -7.74
CA ALA A 96 -8.44 -3.29 -7.92
C ALA A 96 -8.74 -2.55 -6.61
N THR A 97 -7.70 -2.06 -5.92
CA THR A 97 -7.82 -1.29 -4.67
C THR A 97 -7.35 0.15 -4.88
N ARG A 98 -7.75 1.07 -4.00
CA ARG A 98 -7.12 2.40 -3.95
C ARG A 98 -5.86 2.36 -3.10
N HIS A 99 -5.99 1.91 -1.85
CA HIS A 99 -4.88 1.42 -1.03
C HIS A 99 -5.29 0.03 -0.54
N SER A 100 -4.46 -0.98 -0.77
CA SER A 100 -4.67 -2.32 -0.22
C SER A 100 -4.48 -2.29 1.28
N VAL A 101 -3.34 -1.77 1.74
CA VAL A 101 -3.02 -1.59 3.16
C VAL A 101 -2.66 -0.13 3.41
N ASN A 102 -3.33 0.48 4.38
CA ASN A 102 -3.09 1.85 4.81
C ASN A 102 -2.78 1.89 6.31
N GLY A 103 -1.86 2.74 6.72
CA GLY A 103 -1.66 3.11 8.12
C GLY A 103 -2.04 4.57 8.42
N PHE A 104 -2.54 4.82 9.61
CA PHE A 104 -3.00 6.14 10.04
C PHE A 104 -1.85 7.07 10.47
N GLY A 105 -0.71 6.53 10.90
CA GLY A 105 0.47 7.33 11.20
C GLY A 105 0.74 7.63 12.67
N TYR A 106 -0.01 7.04 13.62
CA TYR A 106 0.38 7.10 15.04
C TYR A 106 1.75 6.42 15.23
N PRO A 107 2.60 6.83 16.18
CA PRO A 107 3.89 6.16 16.45
C PRO A 107 3.77 4.64 16.68
N THR A 108 2.66 4.20 17.26
CA THR A 108 2.36 2.78 17.51
C THR A 108 1.62 2.10 16.34
N CYS A 109 1.42 2.79 15.23
CA CYS A 109 0.81 2.27 14.00
C CYS A 109 1.91 1.71 13.09
N GLY A 110 1.88 0.42 12.84
CA GLY A 110 2.80 -0.30 11.97
C GLY A 110 2.07 -1.45 11.27
N TYR A 111 2.79 -2.23 10.49
CA TYR A 111 2.31 -3.50 9.97
C TYR A 111 3.44 -4.30 9.33
N THR A 112 3.31 -5.62 9.35
CA THR A 112 4.17 -6.54 8.60
C THR A 112 3.38 -7.10 7.42
N LEU A 113 3.89 -6.90 6.21
CA LEU A 113 3.41 -7.52 4.98
C LEU A 113 4.40 -8.59 4.56
N GLU A 114 3.94 -9.83 4.44
CA GLU A 114 4.80 -10.97 4.12
C GLU A 114 4.17 -11.86 3.06
N ASP A 115 4.92 -12.23 2.02
CA ASP A 115 4.46 -13.15 0.98
C ASP A 115 3.11 -12.76 0.32
N CYS A 116 2.82 -11.44 0.26
CA CYS A 116 1.58 -10.92 -0.33
C CYS A 116 1.76 -10.53 -1.80
N LEU A 117 0.70 -10.68 -2.58
CA LEU A 117 0.66 -10.26 -3.97
C LEU A 117 -0.30 -9.08 -4.17
N PHE A 118 0.21 -8.04 -4.81
CA PHE A 118 -0.56 -6.90 -5.28
C PHE A 118 -0.72 -7.00 -6.78
N GLY A 119 -1.95 -7.23 -7.23
CA GLY A 119 -2.30 -7.51 -8.61
C GLY A 119 -2.19 -6.30 -9.54
N PRO A 120 -2.35 -6.52 -10.86
CA PRO A 120 -2.04 -5.51 -11.86
C PRO A 120 -3.00 -4.32 -11.94
N THR A 121 -4.15 -4.39 -11.27
CA THR A 121 -5.11 -3.29 -11.26
C THR A 121 -5.01 -2.52 -9.95
N THR A 122 -4.75 -1.22 -10.04
CA THR A 122 -4.81 -0.35 -8.87
C THR A 122 -5.30 1.05 -9.22
N TYR A 123 -6.02 1.69 -8.31
CA TYR A 123 -6.39 3.10 -8.46
C TYR A 123 -5.26 4.04 -8.00
N SER A 124 -4.45 3.61 -7.03
CA SER A 124 -3.32 4.37 -6.51
C SER A 124 -2.25 3.43 -5.93
N ARG A 125 -1.36 3.91 -5.07
CA ARG A 125 -0.39 3.02 -4.43
C ARG A 125 -1.07 1.99 -3.55
N ALA A 126 -0.58 0.75 -3.59
CA ALA A 126 -1.18 -0.36 -2.87
C ALA A 126 -0.88 -0.30 -1.37
N VAL A 127 0.32 0.12 -0.99
CA VAL A 127 0.75 0.19 0.40
C VAL A 127 1.03 1.64 0.76
N ASP A 128 0.42 2.12 1.84
CA ASP A 128 0.50 3.52 2.26
C ASP A 128 0.61 3.66 3.77
N MET A 129 1.31 4.69 4.21
CA MET A 129 1.35 5.11 5.61
C MET A 129 1.22 6.62 5.63
N HIS A 130 0.10 7.12 6.12
CA HIS A 130 -0.11 8.55 6.29
C HIS A 130 0.83 9.10 7.37
N CYS A 131 1.20 10.39 7.29
CA CYS A 131 1.68 11.07 8.49
C CYS A 131 0.51 11.50 9.37
N LEU A 132 0.81 11.65 10.65
CA LEU A 132 -0.15 12.04 11.66
C LEU A 132 -0.72 13.45 11.40
N ALA A 133 0.10 14.37 10.88
CA ALA A 133 -0.33 15.69 10.43
C ALA A 133 -1.48 15.65 9.41
N GLU A 134 -1.43 14.73 8.43
CA GLU A 134 -2.50 14.56 7.44
C GLU A 134 -3.84 14.12 8.04
N ASN A 135 -3.78 13.57 9.26
CA ASN A 135 -4.92 13.04 9.99
C ASN A 135 -5.34 13.89 11.20
N GLY A 136 -4.73 15.08 11.35
CA GLY A 136 -5.12 16.07 12.36
C GLY A 136 -4.28 16.07 13.62
N GLY A 137 -3.08 15.48 13.59
CA GLY A 137 -2.07 15.56 14.66
C GLY A 137 -1.26 16.85 14.72
N GLY A 138 -1.68 17.92 14.05
CA GLY A 138 -0.92 19.17 13.96
C GLY A 138 0.19 19.10 12.92
N ASP A 139 1.38 19.57 13.26
CA ASP A 139 2.56 19.61 12.39
C ASP A 139 3.47 18.37 12.54
N ASP A 140 2.96 17.30 13.18
CA ASP A 140 3.71 16.06 13.42
C ASP A 140 3.85 15.23 12.13
N LEU A 141 5.09 15.14 11.65
CA LEU A 141 5.45 14.39 10.44
C LEU A 141 5.75 12.91 10.72
N THR A 142 5.50 12.40 11.93
CA THR A 142 5.51 10.97 12.21
C THR A 142 4.52 10.26 11.30
N ALA A 143 4.95 9.17 10.67
CA ALA A 143 4.17 8.35 9.77
C ALA A 143 4.27 6.89 10.20
N GLY A 144 3.75 6.57 11.38
CA GLY A 144 3.83 5.22 11.90
C GLY A 144 5.11 4.95 12.67
N GLY A 145 5.19 3.76 13.26
CA GLY A 145 6.40 3.23 13.87
C GLY A 145 7.15 2.38 12.86
N ARG A 146 7.02 1.06 13.02
CA ARG A 146 7.68 0.08 12.17
C ARG A 146 6.78 -0.40 11.05
N VAL A 147 7.27 -0.38 9.81
CA VAL A 147 6.57 -1.02 8.68
C VAL A 147 7.53 -1.94 7.95
N GLU A 148 7.09 -3.17 7.75
CA GLU A 148 7.88 -4.19 7.08
C GLU A 148 7.12 -4.70 5.87
N VAL A 149 7.78 -4.72 4.71
CA VAL A 149 7.25 -5.29 3.48
C VAL A 149 8.28 -6.27 2.96
N ARG A 150 7.99 -7.56 3.08
CA ARG A 150 8.92 -8.63 2.74
C ARG A 150 8.32 -9.62 1.79
N ARG A 151 9.11 -10.05 0.81
CA ARG A 151 8.71 -11.10 -0.15
C ARG A 151 7.34 -10.84 -0.77
N CYS A 152 6.99 -9.58 -0.94
CA CYS A 152 5.76 -9.20 -1.61
C CYS A 152 6.02 -8.99 -3.09
N THR A 153 5.02 -9.27 -3.94
CA THR A 153 5.08 -8.97 -5.37
C THR A 153 4.11 -7.87 -5.73
N PHE A 154 4.57 -6.86 -6.47
CA PHE A 154 3.77 -5.75 -6.97
C PHE A 154 3.69 -5.79 -8.50
N ALA A 155 2.58 -6.30 -9.01
CA ALA A 155 2.36 -6.62 -10.41
C ALA A 155 1.82 -5.44 -11.24
N PHE A 156 2.06 -4.20 -10.83
CA PHE A 156 1.60 -2.99 -11.52
C PHE A 156 2.67 -1.91 -11.52
N THR A 157 2.67 -1.10 -12.58
CA THR A 157 3.48 0.13 -12.69
C THR A 157 2.63 1.37 -12.91
N HIS A 158 1.36 1.17 -13.29
CA HIS A 158 0.41 2.23 -13.63
C HIS A 158 -0.90 2.04 -12.88
N SER A 159 -1.58 3.15 -12.63
CA SER A 159 -2.95 3.14 -12.10
C SER A 159 -3.98 2.92 -13.22
N ILE A 160 -5.25 2.65 -12.87
CA ILE A 160 -6.37 2.62 -13.85
C ILE A 160 -6.59 3.95 -14.59
N LYS A 161 -5.88 5.01 -14.19
CA LYS A 161 -5.88 6.32 -14.85
C LYS A 161 -4.65 6.52 -15.74
N ASP A 162 -3.88 5.47 -15.97
CA ASP A 162 -2.67 5.47 -16.79
C ASP A 162 -1.57 6.44 -16.29
N ASN A 163 -1.58 6.74 -14.99
CA ASN A 163 -0.47 7.46 -14.35
C ASN A 163 0.49 6.45 -13.75
N ASN A 164 1.80 6.73 -13.86
CA ASN A 164 2.84 6.10 -13.06
C ASN A 164 2.41 5.97 -11.60
N CYS A 165 2.52 4.76 -11.08
CA CYS A 165 2.04 4.42 -9.76
C CYS A 165 3.12 3.71 -8.96
N GLN A 166 3.56 4.34 -7.87
CA GLN A 166 4.41 3.68 -6.89
C GLN A 166 3.62 2.57 -6.20
N ALA A 167 4.26 1.44 -5.95
CA ALA A 167 3.72 0.37 -5.12
C ALA A 167 3.51 0.81 -3.67
N ILE A 168 4.50 1.52 -3.11
CA ILE A 168 4.53 1.95 -1.71
C ILE A 168 4.68 3.47 -1.64
N ALA A 169 3.93 4.14 -0.76
CA ALA A 169 4.38 5.44 -0.27
C ALA A 169 4.12 5.67 1.23
N PHE A 170 5.19 5.99 1.93
CA PHE A 170 5.15 6.36 3.34
C PHE A 170 5.35 7.87 3.48
N ARG A 171 4.49 8.52 4.24
CA ARG A 171 4.26 9.97 4.10
C ARG A 171 4.81 10.79 5.25
N GLY A 172 5.98 10.43 5.75
CA GLY A 172 6.68 11.14 6.81
C GLY A 172 7.86 10.33 7.33
N TYR A 173 8.27 10.62 8.57
CA TYR A 173 9.33 9.90 9.27
C TYR A 173 8.74 8.70 10.02
N PRO A 174 9.35 7.50 9.95
CA PRO A 174 9.00 6.47 10.91
C PRO A 174 9.44 6.91 12.31
N ASP A 175 8.68 6.52 13.33
CA ASP A 175 9.11 6.60 14.73
C ASP A 175 10.20 5.56 15.04
N ASP A 176 10.23 4.47 14.25
CA ASP A 176 11.22 3.39 14.33
C ASP A 176 11.94 3.20 12.97
N GLU A 177 11.42 2.33 12.09
CA GLU A 177 12.01 2.07 10.78
C GLU A 177 10.99 1.57 9.74
N TYR A 178 11.34 1.73 8.47
CA TYR A 178 10.72 1.05 7.36
C TYR A 178 11.70 0.05 6.76
N VAL A 179 11.22 -1.16 6.47
CA VAL A 179 11.99 -2.22 5.84
C VAL A 179 11.28 -2.71 4.59
N THR A 180 11.98 -2.70 3.46
CA THR A 180 11.53 -3.32 2.21
C THR A 180 12.58 -4.31 1.73
N GLU A 181 12.30 -5.60 1.88
CA GLU A 181 13.28 -6.65 1.67
C GLU A 181 12.74 -7.78 0.78
N ASN A 182 13.57 -8.29 -0.13
CA ASN A 182 13.22 -9.46 -0.96
C ASN A 182 11.90 -9.29 -1.72
N ASN A 183 11.46 -8.07 -2.04
CA ASN A 183 10.23 -7.84 -2.79
C ASN A 183 10.49 -7.87 -4.29
N ARG A 184 9.45 -8.17 -5.04
CA ARG A 184 9.46 -8.05 -6.50
C ARG A 184 8.56 -6.90 -6.94
N PHE A 185 9.12 -5.97 -7.70
CA PHE A 185 8.39 -4.86 -8.29
C PHE A 185 8.46 -4.94 -9.81
N LEU A 186 7.34 -4.86 -10.51
CA LEU A 186 7.36 -4.83 -11.98
C LEU A 186 7.81 -3.49 -12.57
N HIS A 187 8.24 -2.54 -11.73
CA HIS A 187 8.78 -1.25 -12.15
C HIS A 187 10.11 -1.46 -12.87
N ASP A 188 10.15 -1.16 -14.17
CA ASP A 188 11.40 -1.08 -14.92
C ASP A 188 12.15 0.19 -14.50
N ILE A 189 13.39 0.01 -14.05
CA ILE A 189 14.23 1.07 -13.53
C ILE A 189 15.65 0.92 -14.02
N GLU A 190 16.32 2.05 -14.18
CA GLU A 190 17.72 2.09 -14.59
C GLU A 190 18.65 1.60 -13.47
N PRO A 191 19.80 0.99 -13.80
CA PRO A 191 20.85 0.71 -12.83
C PRO A 191 21.23 1.98 -12.05
N GLY A 192 21.24 1.88 -10.72
CA GLY A 192 21.56 3.01 -9.85
C GLY A 192 20.44 4.04 -9.70
N PHE A 193 19.20 3.71 -10.08
CA PHE A 193 18.04 4.55 -9.80
C PHE A 193 17.97 4.89 -8.29
N GLU A 194 17.49 6.10 -8.00
CA GLU A 194 17.19 6.51 -6.64
C GLU A 194 15.67 6.69 -6.51
N ASN A 195 15.10 6.12 -5.45
CA ASN A 195 13.72 6.38 -5.14
C ASN A 195 13.56 7.86 -4.72
N PRO A 196 12.48 8.54 -5.10
CA PRO A 196 12.30 9.95 -4.82
C PRO A 196 11.74 10.20 -3.41
N ALA A 197 12.16 11.32 -2.83
CA ALA A 197 11.44 11.96 -1.74
C ALA A 197 10.55 13.09 -2.30
N ASN A 198 9.31 13.18 -1.83
CA ASN A 198 8.32 14.23 -2.14
C ASN A 198 7.87 14.41 -3.59
N THR A 199 8.36 13.61 -4.53
CA THR A 199 7.95 13.71 -5.94
C THR A 199 6.90 12.66 -6.26
N SER A 200 5.76 13.09 -6.81
CA SER A 200 4.69 12.17 -7.22
C SER A 200 4.80 11.73 -8.68
N TYR A 201 4.21 10.57 -9.00
CA TYR A 201 4.07 10.04 -10.37
C TYR A 201 5.38 9.78 -11.11
N GLN A 202 6.48 9.59 -10.37
CA GLN A 202 7.70 9.03 -10.96
C GLN A 202 7.54 7.53 -11.20
N PRO A 203 8.14 6.98 -12.28
CA PRO A 203 8.10 5.56 -12.62
C PRO A 203 9.06 4.76 -11.73
N VAL A 204 8.79 4.73 -10.43
CA VAL A 204 9.66 4.13 -9.40
C VAL A 204 8.81 3.29 -8.44
N PRO A 205 9.38 2.26 -7.83
CA PRO A 205 8.62 1.30 -7.03
C PRO A 205 8.09 1.91 -5.73
N TYR A 206 8.85 2.75 -5.05
CA TYR A 206 8.43 3.33 -3.79
C TYR A 206 8.92 4.76 -3.60
N ARG A 207 8.31 5.48 -2.65
CA ARG A 207 8.67 6.87 -2.35
C ARG A 207 8.38 7.23 -0.90
N GLN A 208 9.11 8.21 -0.39
CA GLN A 208 8.80 8.85 0.89
C GLN A 208 8.23 10.26 0.65
N ILE A 209 7.17 10.67 1.35
CA ILE A 209 6.47 11.95 1.14
C ILE A 209 6.48 12.77 2.44
N ASN A 210 6.20 14.06 2.34
CA ASN A 210 6.14 15.06 3.40
C ASN A 210 7.47 15.27 4.15
N LEU A 211 8.59 15.00 3.49
CA LEU A 211 9.94 15.24 4.00
C LEU A 211 10.53 16.57 3.49
N GLY A 212 11.78 16.88 3.85
CA GLY A 212 12.59 17.83 3.09
C GLY A 212 12.78 17.35 1.63
N SER A 213 12.94 18.29 0.69
CA SER A 213 13.24 17.95 -0.71
C SER A 213 14.49 17.08 -0.78
N GLY A 214 14.40 15.91 -1.43
CA GLY A 214 15.53 14.97 -1.59
C GLY A 214 15.98 14.27 -0.29
N THR A 215 15.25 14.38 0.82
CA THR A 215 15.62 13.72 2.08
C THR A 215 14.87 12.39 2.23
N TRP A 216 15.60 11.31 2.50
CA TRP A 216 15.08 10.02 2.97
C TRP A 216 15.36 9.86 4.46
N SER A 217 14.54 9.08 5.16
CA SER A 217 14.76 8.85 6.59
C SER A 217 14.18 7.53 7.06
N GLY A 218 14.99 6.77 7.81
CA GLY A 218 14.58 5.56 8.51
C GLY A 218 14.08 4.45 7.58
N TRP A 219 14.53 4.39 6.33
CA TRP A 219 14.11 3.36 5.36
C TRP A 219 15.30 2.52 4.94
N TYR A 220 15.21 1.21 5.15
CA TYR A 220 16.19 0.22 4.77
C TYR A 220 15.61 -0.68 3.67
N ALA A 221 16.34 -0.82 2.58
CA ALA A 221 15.95 -1.65 1.45
C ALA A 221 17.08 -2.58 1.03
N SER A 222 16.78 -3.87 0.86
CA SER A 222 17.74 -4.89 0.45
C SER A 222 17.08 -5.94 -0.44
N ASP A 223 17.85 -6.49 -1.38
CA ASP A 223 17.50 -7.69 -2.15
C ASP A 223 16.15 -7.64 -2.89
N ASN A 224 15.64 -6.43 -3.17
CA ASN A 224 14.45 -6.25 -3.99
C ASN A 224 14.81 -6.38 -5.48
N GLN A 225 13.93 -7.02 -6.24
CA GLN A 225 14.05 -7.19 -7.69
C GLN A 225 13.07 -6.30 -8.45
N TYR A 226 13.45 -5.97 -9.68
CA TYR A 226 12.79 -4.96 -10.49
C TYR A 226 12.60 -5.39 -11.94
N GLY A 227 11.54 -4.89 -12.55
CA GLY A 227 11.20 -5.17 -13.93
C GLY A 227 10.62 -6.57 -14.18
N VAL A 228 10.21 -6.77 -15.43
CA VAL A 228 9.52 -8.00 -15.89
C VAL A 228 10.48 -9.07 -16.42
N SER A 229 11.69 -8.68 -16.81
CA SER A 229 12.65 -9.53 -17.51
C SER A 229 13.53 -10.39 -16.59
N GLU A 230 13.55 -10.11 -15.29
CA GLU A 230 14.35 -10.87 -14.33
C GLU A 230 13.68 -12.22 -14.01
N THR A 231 14.45 -13.30 -14.13
CA THR A 231 14.04 -14.62 -13.69
C THR A 231 13.78 -14.59 -12.19
N HIS A 232 12.64 -15.14 -11.76
CA HIS A 232 12.26 -15.21 -10.36
C HIS A 232 13.34 -15.95 -9.55
N GLU A 233 14.07 -15.23 -8.72
CA GLU A 233 14.97 -15.86 -7.75
C GLU A 233 14.15 -16.44 -6.61
N SER A 234 14.53 -17.63 -6.14
CA SER A 234 13.86 -18.26 -5.01
C SER A 234 13.95 -17.36 -3.78
N GLY A 235 12.81 -17.08 -3.16
CA GLY A 235 12.73 -16.26 -1.95
C GLY A 235 12.53 -14.77 -2.21
N VAL A 236 12.45 -14.32 -3.47
CA VAL A 236 12.15 -12.92 -3.81
C VAL A 236 10.74 -12.77 -4.37
N GLY A 237 9.90 -12.03 -3.65
CA GLY A 237 8.51 -11.79 -4.00
C GLY A 237 7.60 -12.98 -3.73
N ALA A 238 6.30 -12.70 -3.69
CA ALA A 238 5.27 -13.71 -3.55
C ALA A 238 5.10 -14.43 -4.88
N PRO A 239 4.88 -15.76 -4.88
CA PRO A 239 4.69 -16.52 -6.11
C PRO A 239 3.59 -15.93 -7.01
N VAL A 240 3.96 -15.63 -8.25
CA VAL A 240 3.03 -15.18 -9.29
C VAL A 240 3.41 -15.85 -10.60
N ASN A 241 2.43 -16.44 -11.29
CA ASN A 241 2.61 -16.81 -12.68
C ASN A 241 2.54 -15.51 -13.50
N LEU A 242 3.65 -14.95 -13.97
CA LEU A 242 3.58 -13.67 -14.71
C LEU A 242 2.98 -13.81 -16.11
N ASP A 243 2.99 -15.01 -16.70
CA ASP A 243 2.35 -15.31 -17.99
C ASP A 243 0.81 -15.32 -17.86
N ASP A 244 0.32 -15.69 -16.67
CA ASP A 244 -1.08 -15.56 -16.29
C ASP A 244 -1.19 -15.31 -14.77
N PRO A 245 -1.08 -14.04 -14.32
CA PRO A 245 -1.03 -13.70 -12.88
C PRO A 245 -2.31 -14.05 -12.12
N MET A 246 -3.31 -14.55 -12.84
CA MET A 246 -4.61 -14.99 -12.38
C MET A 246 -4.85 -16.49 -12.53
N ASP A 247 -3.92 -17.26 -13.11
CA ASP A 247 -4.06 -18.70 -13.25
C ASP A 247 -4.14 -19.38 -11.88
N GLY A 248 -5.11 -20.28 -11.73
CA GLY A 248 -5.42 -20.96 -10.48
C GLY A 248 -6.02 -20.09 -9.36
N LYS A 249 -6.20 -18.77 -9.53
CA LYS A 249 -6.74 -17.91 -8.46
C LYS A 249 -8.28 -17.87 -8.45
N PRO A 250 -8.92 -17.99 -7.27
CA PRO A 250 -10.39 -18.00 -7.18
C PRO A 250 -10.97 -16.63 -7.57
N LEU A 251 -12.11 -16.67 -8.26
CA LEU A 251 -13.15 -15.62 -8.26
C LEU A 251 -12.82 -14.26 -8.92
N LEU A 252 -12.36 -14.28 -10.17
CA LEU A 252 -12.59 -13.15 -11.08
C LEU A 252 -13.48 -13.58 -12.24
N SER A 253 -14.48 -12.76 -12.59
CA SER A 253 -15.21 -12.94 -13.84
C SER A 253 -14.25 -12.86 -15.03
N GLU A 254 -14.53 -13.61 -16.10
CA GLU A 254 -13.73 -13.62 -17.33
C GLU A 254 -13.51 -12.20 -17.91
N GLU A 255 -14.46 -11.30 -17.69
CA GLU A 255 -14.37 -9.91 -18.10
C GLU A 255 -13.24 -9.13 -17.38
N ARG A 256 -13.04 -9.41 -16.08
CA ARG A 256 -11.94 -8.81 -15.28
C ARG A 256 -10.59 -9.42 -15.65
N ARG A 257 -10.54 -10.73 -15.93
CA ARG A 257 -9.33 -11.39 -16.47
C ARG A 257 -8.92 -10.77 -17.82
N ARG A 258 -9.90 -10.43 -18.66
CA ARG A 258 -9.67 -9.84 -19.99
C ARG A 258 -9.10 -8.41 -19.92
N ALA A 259 -9.64 -7.56 -19.05
CA ALA A 259 -9.13 -6.19 -18.85
C ALA A 259 -7.67 -6.20 -18.35
N LEU A 260 -7.33 -7.14 -17.46
CA LEU A 260 -5.99 -7.31 -16.91
C LEU A 260 -4.98 -7.80 -17.95
N ARG A 261 -5.35 -8.82 -18.73
CA ARG A 261 -4.54 -9.32 -19.86
C ARG A 261 -4.33 -8.27 -20.95
N ALA A 262 -5.20 -7.26 -21.04
CA ALA A 262 -5.02 -6.13 -21.95
C ALA A 262 -3.96 -5.14 -21.43
N ALA A 263 -3.98 -4.85 -20.11
CA ALA A 263 -2.98 -4.00 -19.47
C ALA A 263 -1.58 -4.63 -19.45
N LEU A 264 -1.48 -5.96 -19.33
CA LEU A 264 -0.20 -6.68 -19.41
C LEU A 264 0.35 -6.72 -20.84
N ARG A 265 -0.50 -6.94 -21.85
CA ARG A 265 -0.10 -6.89 -23.27
C ARG A 265 0.41 -5.53 -23.73
N SER A 266 -0.08 -4.43 -23.16
CA SER A 266 0.44 -3.10 -23.50
C SER A 266 1.90 -2.89 -23.04
N LEU A 267 2.36 -3.64 -22.04
CA LEU A 267 3.75 -3.60 -21.58
C LEU A 267 4.66 -4.44 -22.50
N GLU A 268 4.17 -5.57 -23.01
CA GLU A 268 4.91 -6.41 -23.98
C GLU A 268 5.06 -5.74 -25.36
N SER A 269 4.13 -4.86 -25.74
CA SER A 269 4.18 -4.16 -27.03
C SER A 269 5.12 -2.94 -27.07
N GLN A 270 5.84 -2.66 -25.97
CA GLN A 270 6.82 -1.57 -25.88
C GLN A 270 8.28 -2.06 -25.82
N GLY A 271 8.52 -3.37 -26.00
CA GLY A 271 9.85 -3.97 -26.19
C GLY A 271 10.29 -4.02 -27.65
#